data_AF-A0A2W6CRL4-F1
#
_entry.id   AF-A0A2W6CRL4-F1
#
_cell.length_a   1.000
_cell.length_b   1.000
_cell.length_c   1.000
_cell.angle_alpha   90.00
_cell.angle_beta   90.00
_cell.angle_gamma   90.00
#
_symmetry.space_group_name_H-M   'P 1'
#
loop_
_entity.id
_entity.type
_entity.pdbx_description
1 polymer ?
#
loop_
_entity_poly.entity_id
_entity_poly.type
_entity_poly.pdbx_seq_one_letter_code
_entity_poly.pdbx_strand_id
1 'polypeptide(L)'
;PQAFAHLLQAIDFHTARTLEVALVGEDRADLERVIRAEFRPHLVVAAGATGSVPLLEGRTPVDGHAAAYVCEHFACQAPVTEPGELAALLD
;
A
#
# COMPACT_ATOMS: atom_id res chain seq x y z
N PRO A 1 15.72 -27.08 11.78
CA PRO A 1 15.50 -25.64 11.51
C PRO A 1 14.32 -25.42 10.55
N GLN A 2 13.08 -25.47 11.05
CA GLN A 2 11.89 -25.35 10.18
C GLN A 2 11.43 -23.88 9.99
N ALA A 3 11.77 -22.97 10.91
CA ALA A 3 11.31 -21.58 10.90
C ALA A 3 12.38 -20.53 10.54
N PHE A 4 13.62 -20.94 10.24
CA PHE A 4 14.74 -20.01 10.03
C PHE A 4 14.49 -19.04 8.87
N ALA A 5 13.95 -19.53 7.74
CA ALA A 5 13.64 -18.69 6.59
C ALA A 5 12.56 -17.63 6.92
N HIS A 6 11.51 -18.01 7.65
CA HIS A 6 10.47 -17.06 8.08
C HIS A 6 11.02 -15.99 9.03
N LEU A 7 11.92 -16.37 9.94
CA LEU A 7 12.59 -15.42 10.82
C LEU A 7 13.44 -14.42 10.01
N LEU A 8 14.19 -14.88 9.00
CA LEU A 8 14.96 -13.99 8.13
C LEU A 8 14.06 -13.02 7.36
N GLN A 9 12.91 -13.47 6.84
CA GLN A 9 11.94 -12.58 6.19
C GLN A 9 11.39 -11.53 7.15
N ALA A 10 11.07 -11.92 8.39
CA ALA A 10 10.61 -10.98 9.40
C ALA A 10 11.67 -9.92 9.73
N ILE A 11 12.94 -10.32 9.82
CA ILE A 11 14.07 -9.40 10.04
C ILE A 11 14.24 -8.46 8.85
N ASP A 12 14.14 -8.97 7.62
CA ASP A 12 14.22 -8.15 6.40
C ASP A 12 13.16 -7.04 6.42
N PHE A 13 11.88 -7.38 6.63
CA PHE A 13 10.80 -6.38 6.76
C PHE A 13 10.95 -5.45 7.96
N HIS A 14 11.46 -5.95 9.09
CA HIS A 14 11.64 -5.14 10.30
C HIS A 14 12.77 -4.10 10.15
N THR A 15 13.76 -4.35 9.31
CA THR A 15 14.94 -3.49 9.15
C THR A 15 14.89 -2.63 7.89
N ALA A 16 14.14 -3.04 6.88
CA ALA A 16 13.92 -2.28 5.67
C ALA A 16 12.97 -1.09 5.89
N ARG A 17 13.09 -0.09 5.03
CA ARG A 17 12.04 0.92 4.85
C ARG A 17 10.85 0.26 4.16
N THR A 18 9.80 -0.03 4.92
CA THR A 18 8.58 -0.65 4.38
C THR A 18 7.53 0.42 4.11
N LEU A 19 7.03 0.45 2.89
CA LEU A 19 5.88 1.27 2.51
C LEU A 19 4.60 0.43 2.56
N GLU A 20 3.50 1.04 2.99
CA GLU A 20 2.18 0.43 2.95
C GLU A 20 1.26 1.22 2.02
N VAL A 21 0.51 0.52 1.17
CA VAL A 21 -0.47 1.15 0.26
C VAL A 21 -1.86 0.61 0.55
N ALA A 22 -2.75 1.50 0.96
CA ALA A 22 -4.18 1.22 1.12
C ALA A 22 -4.94 1.73 -0.11
N LEU A 23 -5.58 0.83 -0.85
CA LEU A 23 -6.44 1.17 -1.98
C LEU A 23 -7.92 1.00 -1.59
N VAL A 24 -8.69 2.06 -1.73
CA VAL A 24 -10.14 2.07 -1.44
C VAL A 24 -10.91 2.69 -2.61
N GLY A 25 -12.19 2.34 -2.72
CA GLY A 25 -13.06 2.76 -3.82
C GLY A 25 -13.14 1.77 -4.97
N GLU A 26 -14.14 2.01 -5.83
CA GLU A 26 -14.37 1.28 -7.08
C GLU A 26 -13.46 1.79 -8.19
N ASP A 27 -13.36 1.07 -9.31
CA ASP A 27 -12.58 1.47 -10.50
C ASP A 27 -11.08 1.76 -10.27
N ARG A 28 -10.47 1.18 -9.23
CA ARG A 28 -9.05 1.34 -8.85
C ARG A 28 -8.02 0.67 -9.78
N ALA A 29 -8.43 0.15 -10.92
CA ALA A 29 -7.57 -0.66 -11.80
C ALA A 29 -6.31 0.08 -12.26
N ASP A 30 -6.40 1.41 -12.43
CA ASP A 30 -5.27 2.23 -12.84
C ASP A 30 -4.23 2.41 -11.73
N LEU A 31 -4.67 2.63 -10.49
CA LEU A 31 -3.79 2.70 -9.32
C LEU A 31 -3.12 1.34 -9.05
N GLU A 32 -3.88 0.25 -9.18
CA GLU A 32 -3.32 -1.09 -9.02
C GLU A 32 -2.26 -1.42 -10.08
N ARG A 33 -2.39 -0.88 -11.30
CA ARG A 33 -1.40 -1.08 -12.36
C ARG A 33 -0.06 -0.44 -12.01
N VAL A 34 -0.06 0.74 -11.40
CA VAL A 34 1.17 1.42 -10.93
C VAL A 34 1.90 0.53 -9.92
N ILE A 35 1.17 0.00 -8.95
CA ILE A 35 1.73 -0.89 -7.92
C ILE A 35 2.33 -2.15 -8.53
N ARG A 36 1.65 -2.75 -9.52
CA ARG A 36 2.09 -3.99 -10.18
C ARG A 36 3.15 -3.78 -11.26
N ALA A 37 3.47 -2.53 -11.62
CA ALA A 37 4.40 -2.22 -12.70
C ALA A 37 5.86 -2.57 -12.36
N GLU A 38 6.22 -2.60 -11.07
CA GLU A 38 7.58 -2.83 -10.61
C GLU A 38 7.61 -3.69 -9.35
N PHE A 39 8.62 -4.55 -9.25
CA PHE A 39 8.84 -5.35 -8.06
C PHE A 39 9.44 -4.52 -6.93
N ARG A 40 8.64 -4.24 -5.90
CA ARG A 40 9.05 -3.55 -4.68
C ARG A 40 9.00 -4.54 -3.49
N PRO A 41 10.14 -5.12 -3.06
CA PRO A 41 10.15 -6.18 -2.06
C PRO A 41 9.62 -5.75 -0.68
N HIS A 42 9.71 -4.46 -0.36
CA HIS A 42 9.29 -3.87 0.92
C HIS A 42 8.02 -3.02 0.77
N LEU A 43 7.09 -3.46 -0.08
CA LEU A 43 5.79 -2.83 -0.26
C LEU A 43 4.67 -3.77 0.20
N VAL A 44 3.87 -3.33 1.18
CA VAL A 44 2.66 -4.02 1.63
C VAL A 44 1.44 -3.36 0.99
N VAL A 45 0.53 -4.15 0.42
CA VAL A 45 -0.65 -3.61 -0.27
C VAL A 45 -1.92 -4.23 0.30
N ALA A 46 -2.88 -3.39 0.65
CA ALA A 46 -4.25 -3.81 0.90
C ALA A 46 -5.20 -3.09 -0.05
N ALA A 47 -6.14 -3.84 -0.63
CA ALA A 47 -7.17 -3.30 -1.49
C ALA A 47 -8.51 -3.93 -1.12
N GLY A 48 -9.53 -3.10 -0.95
CA GLY A 48 -10.87 -3.59 -0.63
C GLY A 48 -11.81 -2.50 -0.16
N ALA A 49 -12.85 -2.93 0.55
CA ALA A 49 -13.78 -2.05 1.25
C ALA A 49 -13.10 -1.43 2.49
N THR A 50 -13.50 -0.21 2.83
CA THR A 50 -13.06 0.49 4.05
C THR A 50 -13.23 -0.40 5.28
N GLY A 51 -12.18 -0.51 6.10
CA GLY A 51 -12.18 -1.31 7.33
C GLY A 51 -12.21 -2.82 7.17
N SER A 52 -12.05 -3.38 5.97
CA SER A 52 -12.01 -4.86 5.81
C SER A 52 -10.76 -5.50 6.42
N VAL A 53 -9.67 -4.74 6.54
CA VAL A 53 -8.44 -5.09 7.24
C VAL A 53 -7.88 -3.83 7.95
N PRO A 54 -7.01 -3.97 8.97
CA PRO A 54 -6.51 -2.83 9.74
C PRO A 54 -5.90 -1.70 8.91
N LEU A 55 -5.16 -2.05 7.84
CA LEU A 55 -4.55 -1.06 6.94
C LEU A 55 -5.61 -0.18 6.24
N LEU A 56 -6.82 -0.69 6.03
CA LEU A 56 -7.90 0.02 5.35
C LEU A 56 -8.84 0.78 6.29
N GLU A 57 -8.58 0.87 7.60
CA GLU A 57 -9.57 1.37 8.59
C GLU A 57 -10.12 2.78 8.31
N GLY A 58 -9.65 3.93 8.78
CA GLY A 58 -10.28 5.22 8.42
C GLY A 58 -10.11 5.71 6.96
N ARG A 59 -10.05 4.83 5.94
CA ARG A 59 -9.60 5.15 4.57
C ARG A 59 -10.80 5.10 3.64
N THR A 60 -11.05 6.18 2.92
CA THR A 60 -12.25 6.32 2.07
C THR A 60 -11.89 6.77 0.66
N PRO A 61 -12.76 6.54 -0.33
CA PRO A 61 -12.67 7.21 -1.63
C PRO A 61 -12.56 8.74 -1.45
N VAL A 62 -11.88 9.41 -2.38
CA VAL A 62 -11.74 10.87 -2.41
C VAL A 62 -12.63 11.41 -3.51
N ASP A 63 -13.58 12.27 -3.16
CA ASP A 63 -14.56 12.86 -4.09
C ASP A 63 -15.27 11.81 -4.99
N GLY A 64 -15.51 10.61 -4.45
CA GLY A 64 -16.14 9.50 -5.17
C GLY A 64 -15.19 8.66 -6.03
N HIS A 65 -13.91 9.01 -6.12
CA HIS A 65 -12.89 8.29 -6.89
C HIS A 65 -12.10 7.32 -6.00
N ALA A 66 -11.55 6.28 -6.63
CA ALA A 66 -10.56 5.44 -5.98
C ALA A 66 -9.41 6.27 -5.44
N ALA A 67 -8.93 5.91 -4.25
CA ALA A 67 -7.84 6.61 -3.59
C ALA A 67 -6.78 5.61 -3.12
N ALA A 68 -5.52 6.01 -3.28
CA ALA A 68 -4.37 5.34 -2.71
C ALA A 68 -3.81 6.18 -1.56
N TYR A 69 -3.63 5.53 -0.40
CA TYR A 69 -2.93 6.11 0.74
C TYR A 69 -1.58 5.41 0.86
N VAL A 70 -0.49 6.16 0.69
CA VAL A 70 0.87 5.67 0.88
C VAL A 70 1.32 6.03 2.28
N CYS A 71 1.64 5.01 3.07
CA CYS A 71 1.97 5.11 4.49
C CYS A 71 3.36 4.56 4.78
N GLU A 72 3.97 5.09 5.83
CA GLU A 72 5.22 4.63 6.41
C GLU A 72 5.14 4.86 7.92
N HIS A 73 5.43 3.83 8.72
CA HIS A 73 5.45 3.90 10.19
C HIS A 73 4.19 4.54 10.80
N PHE A 74 3.00 4.08 10.39
CA PHE A 74 1.69 4.58 10.84
C PHE A 74 1.34 6.02 10.43
N ALA A 75 2.16 6.67 9.61
CA ALA A 75 1.86 7.97 9.04
C ALA A 75 1.61 7.84 7.54
N CYS A 76 0.47 8.34 7.06
CA CYS A 76 0.16 8.37 5.65
C CYS A 76 0.32 9.77 5.09
N GLN A 77 0.74 9.85 3.83
CA GLN A 77 0.65 11.09 3.06
C GLN A 77 -0.81 11.40 2.71
N ALA A 78 -1.04 12.57 2.10
CA ALA A 78 -2.35 12.87 1.54
C ALA A 78 -2.74 11.80 0.50
N PRO A 79 -4.02 11.37 0.46
CA PRO A 79 -4.44 10.38 -0.53
C PRO A 79 -4.31 10.94 -1.94
N VAL A 80 -3.91 10.08 -2.87
CA VAL A 80 -3.81 10.39 -4.29
C VAL A 80 -4.83 9.57 -5.08
N THR A 81 -5.40 10.18 -6.10
CA THR A 81 -6.37 9.53 -7.01
C THR A 81 -5.77 9.30 -8.40
N GLU A 82 -4.68 9.99 -8.72
CA GLU A 82 -4.05 9.92 -10.04
C GLU A 82 -2.89 8.91 -10.07
N PRO A 83 -2.80 8.05 -11.11
CA PRO A 83 -1.71 7.08 -11.24
C PRO A 83 -0.31 7.70 -11.24
N GLY A 84 -0.15 8.87 -11.87
CA GLY A 84 1.14 9.56 -11.94
C GLY A 84 1.60 10.08 -10.57
N GLU A 85 0.66 10.52 -9.73
CA GLU A 85 0.96 10.93 -8.36
C GLU A 85 1.34 9.72 -7.51
N LEU A 86 0.60 8.61 -7.62
CA LEU A 86 0.94 7.36 -6.93
C LEU A 86 2.33 6.85 -7.33
N ALA A 87 2.69 6.91 -8.61
CA ALA A 87 4.02 6.49 -9.08
C ALA A 87 5.12 7.32 -8.41
N ALA A 88 4.97 8.64 -8.36
CA ALA A 88 5.95 9.53 -7.74
C ALA A 88 6.11 9.29 -6.22
N LEU A 89 5.09 8.76 -5.55
CA LEU A 89 5.17 8.40 -4.13
C LEU A 89 5.85 7.04 -3.89
N LEU A 90 6.00 6.22 -4.93
CA LEU A 90 6.55 4.87 -4.87
C LEU A 90 7.95 4.75 -5.49
N ASP A 91 8.50 5.86 -5.99
CA ASP A 91 9.89 6.02 -6.44
C ASP A 91 10.82 6.38 -5.27
#